data_AF-A0A0R0HNT6-F1
#
_entry.id   AF-A0A0R0HNT6-F1
#
_cell.length_a   1.000
_cell.length_b   1.000
_cell.length_c   1.000
_cell.angle_alpha   90.00
_cell.angle_beta   90.00
_cell.angle_gamma   90.00
#
_symmetry.space_group_name_H-M   'P 1'
#
loop_
_entity.id
_entity.type
_entity.pdbx_description
1 polymer ?
#
loop_
_entity_poly.entity_id
_entity_poly.type
_entity_poly.pdbx_seq_one_letter_code
_entity_poly.pdbx_strand_id
1 'polypeptide(L)'
;MHYGIKTMKDRKIIPRLRKTKANQAPKLEKFSHYVARQMGFKDRRSCPLLCKLASEYIRKSEGCEDDLYAFFENEPDVDSLFVKLVEEFERCILSYFAFHWTHGDVLISQICSLFVWLLRVFSSEVEPKAKLRHIVMAATREQRFERVTKNLKVARVFNTLVEEMKAMGLVTNDDSQCTEVMAPVAHSDRSPVLLFMGGGMGAGKSTVLKDILKEPFWEGAAGNAVIIEADAFKESDVIYKALSARGHQDMIRTAELVHQSSTDAASSLLVTALNEGRDVIMDGTLSWLPFVVQTITMARNVHRRRYRMGPGYKVNEGGTVTENYWQRIEGEEPEQVGGKRRKPYRIELVGVVCDAYLAVIRGIRRAIMCRRAVRVKSQLTSHKRFAEAFLTYCQLVDNARLYNTNSLEGPPKLIGWKDRDKTLLVDPDEIDCLKRVSTLNEKANNIYELYKHPNPTCEAGSIWKDIVLSPSRLNIQQELKYSILKVERLKRTSSSL
;
A
#
# COMPACT_ATOMS: atom_id res chain seq x y z
N MET A 1 -32.36 -5.23 -26.79
CA MET A 1 -31.05 -5.16 -27.47
C MET A 1 -29.94 -4.40 -26.71
N HIS A 2 -30.20 -3.68 -25.60
CA HIS A 2 -29.15 -2.90 -24.91
C HIS A 2 -28.19 -3.69 -23.99
N TYR A 3 -28.55 -4.88 -23.53
CA TYR A 3 -27.68 -5.66 -22.62
C TYR A 3 -26.45 -6.28 -23.32
N GLY A 4 -26.56 -6.67 -24.59
CA GLY A 4 -25.46 -7.27 -25.37
C GLY A 4 -24.39 -6.25 -25.83
N ILE A 5 -24.77 -4.99 -26.02
CA ILE A 5 -23.83 -3.92 -26.43
C ILE A 5 -23.01 -3.42 -25.21
N LYS A 6 -23.64 -3.35 -24.03
CA LYS A 6 -22.97 -2.94 -22.78
C LYS A 6 -21.83 -3.92 -22.41
N THR A 7 -22.11 -5.22 -22.45
CA THR A 7 -21.11 -6.27 -22.16
C THR A 7 -19.96 -6.32 -23.17
N MET A 8 -20.19 -5.97 -24.44
CA MET A 8 -19.14 -5.88 -25.46
C MET A 8 -18.21 -4.66 -25.28
N LYS A 9 -18.74 -3.50 -24.87
CA LYS A 9 -17.91 -2.31 -24.57
C LYS A 9 -17.01 -2.57 -23.36
N ASP A 10 -17.53 -3.17 -22.30
CA ASP A 10 -16.78 -3.43 -21.07
C ASP A 10 -15.64 -4.45 -21.30
N ARG A 11 -15.80 -5.38 -22.24
CA ARG A 11 -14.71 -6.32 -22.61
C ARG A 11 -13.52 -5.64 -23.30
N LYS A 12 -13.71 -4.50 -23.96
CA LYS A 12 -12.59 -3.77 -24.61
C LYS A 12 -11.61 -3.21 -23.59
N ILE A 13 -12.05 -2.90 -22.37
CA ILE A 13 -11.19 -2.31 -21.36
C ILE A 13 -10.29 -3.35 -20.68
N ILE A 14 -10.58 -4.64 -20.83
CA ILE A 14 -9.81 -5.70 -20.19
C ILE A 14 -8.46 -5.86 -20.89
N PRO A 15 -7.33 -5.87 -20.17
CA PRO A 15 -6.03 -6.20 -20.74
C PRO A 15 -6.02 -7.63 -21.29
N ARG A 16 -5.42 -7.83 -22.47
CA ARG A 16 -5.41 -9.17 -23.09
C ARG A 16 -4.47 -10.10 -22.33
N LEU A 17 -4.96 -11.30 -22.01
CA LEU A 17 -4.17 -12.38 -21.42
C LEU A 17 -4.07 -13.52 -22.43
N ARG A 18 -2.86 -13.81 -22.93
CA ARG A 18 -2.62 -14.98 -23.79
C ARG A 18 -2.08 -16.13 -22.95
N LYS A 19 -2.86 -17.20 -22.83
CA LYS A 19 -2.36 -18.49 -22.33
C LYS A 19 -1.59 -19.16 -23.48
N THR A 20 -0.26 -19.13 -23.41
CA THR A 20 0.59 -19.97 -24.25
C THR A 20 0.51 -21.43 -23.81
N LYS A 21 0.91 -22.38 -24.67
CA LYS A 21 0.84 -23.85 -24.43
C LYS A 21 1.21 -24.24 -22.99
N ALA A 22 0.62 -25.33 -22.49
CA ALA A 22 0.45 -25.75 -21.08
C ALA A 22 1.59 -25.54 -20.06
N ASN A 23 2.83 -25.21 -20.47
CA ASN A 23 3.99 -24.99 -19.60
C ASN A 23 4.62 -23.59 -19.67
N GLN A 24 4.01 -22.60 -20.35
CA GLN A 24 4.55 -21.23 -20.39
C GLN A 24 3.73 -20.27 -19.52
N ALA A 25 4.42 -19.44 -18.75
CA ALA A 25 3.81 -18.38 -17.96
C ALA A 25 2.87 -17.52 -18.84
N PRO A 26 1.67 -17.18 -18.36
CA PRO A 26 0.70 -16.42 -19.14
C PRO A 26 1.29 -15.07 -19.56
N LYS A 27 1.08 -14.69 -20.81
CA LYS A 27 1.61 -13.45 -21.38
C LYS A 27 0.54 -12.36 -21.33
N LEU A 28 0.73 -11.40 -20.44
CA LEU A 28 -0.12 -10.23 -20.32
C LEU A 28 0.25 -9.18 -21.40
N GLU A 29 -0.77 -8.50 -21.93
CA GLU A 29 -0.60 -7.33 -22.79
C GLU A 29 0.29 -6.29 -22.12
N LYS A 30 1.33 -5.81 -22.81
CA LYS A 30 2.16 -4.71 -22.30
C LYS A 30 1.31 -3.45 -22.13
N PHE A 31 1.54 -2.69 -21.06
CA PHE A 31 0.80 -1.45 -20.81
C PHE A 31 0.83 -0.48 -22.01
N SER A 32 1.97 -0.27 -22.63
CA SER A 32 2.07 0.58 -23.84
C SER A 32 1.21 0.08 -25.02
N HIS A 33 1.10 -1.24 -25.18
CA HIS A 33 0.23 -1.82 -26.21
C HIS A 33 -1.25 -1.69 -25.82
N TYR A 34 -1.54 -1.81 -24.53
CA TYR A 34 -2.86 -1.60 -23.98
C TYR A 34 -3.33 -0.17 -24.23
N VAL A 35 -2.50 0.84 -23.91
CA VAL A 35 -2.76 2.27 -24.17
C VAL A 35 -3.03 2.51 -25.65
N ALA A 36 -2.12 2.08 -26.53
CA ALA A 36 -2.31 2.24 -27.97
C ALA A 36 -3.64 1.64 -28.46
N ARG A 37 -4.01 0.46 -27.94
CA ARG A 37 -5.29 -0.18 -28.26
C ARG A 37 -6.49 0.59 -27.70
N GLN A 38 -6.41 1.11 -26.47
CA GLN A 38 -7.49 1.91 -25.88
C GLN A 38 -7.74 3.19 -26.70
N MET A 39 -6.68 3.82 -27.19
CA MET A 39 -6.76 5.01 -28.06
C MET A 39 -7.10 4.67 -29.53
N GLY A 40 -7.39 3.40 -29.85
CA GLY A 40 -7.84 2.97 -31.17
C GLY A 40 -6.75 2.81 -32.23
N PHE A 41 -5.48 2.69 -31.85
CA PHE A 41 -4.41 2.26 -32.76
C PHE A 41 -4.48 0.74 -32.98
N LYS A 42 -4.55 0.32 -34.26
CA LYS A 42 -4.60 -1.10 -34.64
C LYS A 42 -3.23 -1.77 -34.57
N ASP A 43 -2.17 -1.04 -34.93
CA ASP A 43 -0.79 -1.50 -34.89
C ASP A 43 0.05 -0.53 -34.05
N ARG A 44 0.70 -1.06 -33.01
CA ARG A 44 1.64 -0.30 -32.16
C ARG A 44 2.80 0.30 -32.95
N ARG A 45 3.14 -0.28 -34.11
CA ARG A 45 4.15 0.29 -35.00
C ARG A 45 3.71 1.62 -35.57
N SER A 46 2.45 2.05 -35.44
CA SER A 46 2.05 3.40 -35.84
C SER A 46 2.32 4.48 -34.80
N CYS A 47 2.64 4.09 -33.55
CA CYS A 47 2.84 5.00 -32.43
C CYS A 47 3.97 4.56 -31.47
N PRO A 48 5.22 4.40 -31.97
CA PRO A 48 6.34 3.95 -31.16
C PRO A 48 6.71 4.91 -30.02
N LEU A 49 6.65 6.23 -30.24
CA LEU A 49 6.97 7.23 -29.22
C LEU A 49 5.91 7.25 -28.11
N LEU A 50 4.62 7.20 -28.47
CA LEU A 50 3.53 7.02 -27.49
C LEU A 50 3.77 5.78 -26.62
N CYS A 51 4.21 4.67 -27.24
CA CYS A 51 4.48 3.44 -26.51
C CYS A 51 5.67 3.58 -25.54
N LYS A 52 6.68 4.39 -25.89
CA LYS A 52 7.81 4.72 -25.01
C LYS A 52 7.30 5.52 -23.82
N LEU A 53 6.63 6.64 -24.07
CA LEU A 53 6.07 7.54 -23.06
C LEU A 53 5.15 6.80 -22.07
N ALA A 54 4.22 5.98 -22.58
CA ALA A 54 3.34 5.18 -21.73
C ALA A 54 4.13 4.20 -20.83
N SER A 55 5.25 3.66 -21.32
CA SER A 55 6.10 2.74 -20.54
C SER A 55 6.91 3.45 -19.46
N GLU A 56 7.29 4.70 -19.70
CA GLU A 56 8.02 5.56 -18.74
C GLU A 56 7.08 6.13 -17.69
N TYR A 57 5.89 6.57 -18.12
CA TYR A 57 4.86 7.14 -17.24
C TYR A 57 4.32 6.14 -16.22
N ILE A 58 4.02 4.90 -16.63
CA ILE A 58 3.54 3.87 -15.68
C ILE A 58 4.58 3.51 -14.61
N ARG A 59 5.88 3.73 -14.89
CA ARG A 59 6.96 3.57 -13.91
C ARG A 59 7.15 4.78 -13.02
N LYS A 60 6.54 5.92 -13.35
CA LYS A 60 6.89 7.24 -12.81
C LYS A 60 8.40 7.47 -12.91
N SER A 61 8.92 7.35 -14.15
CA SER A 61 10.33 7.65 -14.43
C SER A 61 10.58 9.15 -14.26
N GLU A 62 11.76 9.52 -13.79
CA GLU A 62 12.15 10.92 -13.65
C GLU A 62 12.13 11.63 -15.01
N GLY A 63 11.61 12.86 -15.08
CA GLY A 63 11.46 13.64 -16.31
C GLY A 63 10.35 13.18 -17.28
N CYS A 64 9.58 12.13 -16.97
CA CYS A 64 8.62 11.59 -17.93
C CYS A 64 7.44 12.53 -18.25
N GLU A 65 7.10 13.45 -17.34
CA GLU A 65 6.06 14.47 -17.59
C GLU A 65 6.60 15.58 -18.50
N ASP A 66 7.88 15.94 -18.39
CA ASP A 66 8.55 16.87 -19.30
C ASP A 66 8.66 16.27 -20.71
N ASP A 67 9.03 14.98 -20.81
CA ASP A 67 9.04 14.24 -22.08
C ASP A 67 7.65 14.18 -22.73
N LEU A 68 6.59 14.08 -21.93
CA LEU A 68 5.20 14.12 -22.40
C LEU A 68 4.81 15.49 -22.93
N TYR A 69 5.23 16.56 -22.25
CA TYR A 69 4.99 17.93 -22.71
C TYR A 69 5.75 18.21 -24.01
N ALA A 70 7.05 17.88 -24.04
CA ALA A 70 7.91 18.02 -25.22
C ALA A 70 7.43 17.21 -26.43
N PHE A 71 6.70 16.11 -26.21
CA PHE A 71 6.09 15.35 -27.29
C PHE A 71 5.12 16.18 -28.14
N PHE A 72 4.43 17.15 -27.55
CA PHE A 72 3.47 18.03 -28.23
C PHE A 72 3.98 19.46 -28.46
N GLU A 73 5.27 19.74 -28.24
CA GLU A 73 5.84 21.11 -28.29
C GLU A 73 5.55 21.89 -29.58
N ASN A 74 5.34 21.19 -30.70
CA ASN A 74 5.08 21.79 -32.01
C ASN A 74 3.58 21.87 -32.36
N GLU A 75 2.70 21.44 -31.46
CA GLU A 75 1.25 21.54 -31.64
C GLU A 75 0.71 22.83 -30.98
N PRO A 76 -0.24 23.53 -31.63
CA PRO A 76 -0.76 24.80 -31.12
C PRO A 76 -1.48 24.67 -29.77
N ASP A 77 -2.07 23.50 -29.50
CA ASP A 77 -2.84 23.21 -28.27
C ASP A 77 -2.06 22.35 -27.27
N VAL A 78 -0.73 22.55 -27.18
CA VAL A 78 0.20 21.72 -26.38
C VAL A 78 -0.29 21.47 -24.95
N ASP A 79 -0.72 22.51 -24.22
CA ASP A 79 -1.18 22.38 -22.82
C ASP A 79 -2.43 21.49 -22.72
N SER A 80 -3.38 21.69 -23.64
CA SER A 80 -4.62 20.90 -23.68
C SER A 80 -4.33 19.44 -24.02
N LEU A 81 -3.47 19.19 -25.00
CA LEU A 81 -3.07 17.84 -25.42
C LEU A 81 -2.27 17.13 -24.33
N PHE A 82 -1.38 17.83 -23.63
CA PHE A 82 -0.64 17.30 -22.49
C PHE A 82 -1.56 16.85 -21.36
N VAL A 83 -2.51 17.69 -20.93
CA VAL A 83 -3.47 17.36 -19.87
C VAL A 83 -4.33 16.15 -20.27
N LYS A 84 -4.91 16.17 -21.48
CA LYS A 84 -5.68 15.03 -22.02
C LYS A 84 -4.82 13.75 -22.07
N LEU A 85 -3.54 13.93 -22.46
CA LEU A 85 -2.41 13.01 -22.35
C LEU A 85 -2.39 12.22 -21.04
N VAL A 86 -2.06 12.97 -20.01
CA VAL A 86 -1.86 12.52 -18.64
C VAL A 86 -3.12 11.87 -18.09
N GLU A 87 -4.28 12.51 -18.25
CA GLU A 87 -5.53 11.94 -17.76
C GLU A 87 -5.89 10.61 -18.44
N GLU A 88 -5.65 10.47 -19.75
CA GLU A 88 -5.90 9.21 -20.46
C GLU A 88 -4.93 8.11 -20.03
N PHE A 89 -3.69 8.45 -19.69
CA PHE A 89 -2.75 7.53 -19.07
C PHE A 89 -3.22 7.09 -17.68
N GLU A 90 -3.69 7.99 -16.83
CA GLU A 90 -4.27 7.66 -15.52
C GLU A 90 -5.50 6.75 -15.65
N ARG A 91 -6.42 7.07 -16.56
CA ARG A 91 -7.58 6.21 -16.90
C ARG A 91 -7.12 4.83 -17.34
N CYS A 92 -6.12 4.75 -18.21
CA CYS A 92 -5.56 3.47 -18.65
C CYS A 92 -4.88 2.70 -17.51
N ILE A 93 -4.20 3.37 -16.57
CA ILE A 93 -3.60 2.71 -15.40
C ILE A 93 -4.68 2.12 -14.50
N LEU A 94 -5.73 2.90 -14.19
CA LEU A 94 -6.87 2.45 -13.39
C LEU A 94 -7.46 1.17 -13.99
N SER A 95 -7.73 1.19 -15.30
CA SER A 95 -8.35 0.06 -15.97
C SER A 95 -7.40 -1.11 -16.23
N TYR A 96 -6.10 -0.87 -16.40
CA TYR A 96 -5.11 -1.91 -16.61
C TYR A 96 -4.85 -2.72 -15.32
N PHE A 97 -4.81 -2.05 -14.16
CA PHE A 97 -4.59 -2.69 -12.86
C PHE A 97 -5.85 -3.28 -12.22
N ALA A 98 -7.04 -3.04 -12.78
CA ALA A 98 -8.30 -3.57 -12.28
C ALA A 98 -8.61 -5.04 -12.65
N PHE A 99 -7.72 -5.71 -13.41
CA PHE A 99 -7.92 -7.07 -13.89
C PHE A 99 -6.70 -7.97 -13.66
N HIS A 100 -6.92 -9.28 -13.73
CA HIS A 100 -5.89 -10.33 -13.66
C HIS A 100 -5.05 -10.29 -12.39
N TRP A 101 -5.67 -10.03 -11.24
CA TRP A 101 -4.98 -9.90 -9.95
C TRP A 101 -4.21 -11.15 -9.53
N THR A 102 -4.64 -12.34 -9.96
CA THR A 102 -3.89 -13.60 -9.79
C THR A 102 -2.56 -13.63 -10.55
N HIS A 103 -2.39 -12.76 -11.55
CA HIS A 103 -1.15 -12.57 -12.32
C HIS A 103 -0.49 -11.22 -12.02
N GLY A 104 -0.78 -10.62 -10.86
CA GLY A 104 -0.22 -9.32 -10.45
C GLY A 104 1.31 -9.31 -10.37
N ASP A 105 1.92 -10.42 -9.99
CA ASP A 105 3.37 -10.62 -9.98
C ASP A 105 3.99 -10.56 -11.38
N VAL A 106 3.33 -11.18 -12.37
CA VAL A 106 3.72 -11.13 -13.78
C VAL A 106 3.58 -9.71 -14.32
N LEU A 107 2.47 -9.04 -13.99
CA LEU A 107 2.20 -7.66 -14.38
C LEU A 107 3.28 -6.71 -13.83
N ILE A 108 3.56 -6.76 -12.53
CA ILE A 108 4.58 -5.93 -11.88
C ILE A 108 5.96 -6.26 -12.46
N SER A 109 6.29 -7.54 -12.60
CA SER A 109 7.57 -7.98 -13.17
C SER A 109 7.75 -7.48 -14.59
N GLN A 110 6.72 -7.54 -15.44
CA GLN A 110 6.77 -7.07 -16.83
C GLN A 110 7.00 -5.56 -16.94
N ILE A 111 6.40 -4.77 -16.03
CA ILE A 111 6.63 -3.33 -15.97
C ILE A 111 8.05 -3.04 -15.48
N CYS A 112 8.50 -3.72 -14.42
CA CYS A 112 9.80 -3.51 -13.80
C CYS A 112 10.98 -4.01 -14.65
N SER A 113 10.84 -5.15 -15.33
CA SER A 113 11.95 -5.82 -16.04
C SER A 113 12.44 -5.07 -17.28
N LEU A 114 11.65 -4.14 -17.84
CA LEU A 114 12.16 -3.27 -18.90
C LEU A 114 13.27 -2.33 -18.39
N PHE A 115 13.27 -1.97 -17.09
CA PHE A 115 14.30 -1.12 -16.49
C PHE A 115 15.68 -1.77 -16.58
N VAL A 116 15.77 -3.08 -16.32
CA VAL A 116 17.02 -3.85 -16.47
C VAL A 116 17.41 -3.97 -17.94
N TRP A 117 16.44 -4.05 -18.86
CA TRP A 117 16.74 -4.11 -20.29
C TRP A 117 17.28 -2.77 -20.79
N LEU A 118 16.71 -1.63 -20.38
CA LEU A 118 17.19 -0.31 -20.79
C LEU A 118 18.57 0.02 -20.19
N LEU A 119 18.82 -0.33 -18.92
CA LEU A 119 20.16 -0.28 -18.32
C LEU A 119 21.16 -1.22 -19.01
N ARG A 120 20.71 -2.38 -19.50
CA ARG A 120 21.58 -3.31 -20.25
C ARG A 120 21.78 -2.94 -21.70
N VAL A 121 20.88 -2.21 -22.36
CA VAL A 121 21.08 -1.82 -23.75
C VAL A 121 22.21 -0.80 -23.90
N PHE A 122 22.52 -0.05 -22.84
CA PHE A 122 23.74 0.75 -22.77
C PHE A 122 25.03 -0.07 -22.49
N SER A 123 24.93 -1.39 -22.30
CA SER A 123 26.07 -2.30 -22.15
C SER A 123 25.91 -3.49 -23.10
N SER A 124 26.41 -3.31 -24.32
CA SER A 124 26.70 -4.29 -25.38
C SER A 124 26.17 -5.73 -25.22
N GLU A 125 25.42 -6.17 -26.23
CA GLU A 125 25.22 -7.55 -26.70
C GLU A 125 25.32 -8.68 -25.66
N VAL A 126 24.19 -9.28 -25.26
CA VAL A 126 24.24 -10.55 -24.51
C VAL A 126 23.42 -11.66 -25.17
N GLU A 127 24.22 -12.57 -25.72
CA GLU A 127 24.03 -13.95 -26.18
C GLU A 127 23.16 -14.90 -25.32
N PRO A 128 22.81 -16.09 -25.89
CA PRO A 128 22.06 -17.18 -25.24
C PRO A 128 22.51 -17.63 -23.84
N LYS A 129 23.73 -17.31 -23.38
CA LYS A 129 24.21 -17.57 -22.00
C LYS A 129 23.30 -16.96 -20.91
N ALA A 130 22.58 -15.88 -21.21
CA ALA A 130 21.64 -15.26 -20.28
C ALA A 130 20.44 -16.15 -19.93
N LYS A 131 19.93 -16.95 -20.88
CA LYS A 131 18.81 -17.88 -20.63
C LYS A 131 19.20 -19.00 -19.69
N LEU A 132 20.38 -19.60 -19.90
CA LEU A 132 20.88 -20.68 -19.04
C LEU A 132 21.12 -20.17 -17.62
N ARG A 133 21.72 -18.97 -17.46
CA ARG A 133 21.82 -18.30 -16.16
C ARG A 133 20.45 -18.10 -15.50
N HIS A 134 19.44 -17.68 -16.24
CA HIS A 134 18.09 -17.48 -15.69
C HIS A 134 17.44 -18.78 -15.21
N ILE A 135 17.63 -19.88 -15.95
CA ILE A 135 17.13 -21.21 -15.58
C ILE A 135 17.85 -21.73 -14.33
N VAL A 136 19.19 -21.66 -14.31
CA VAL A 136 19.99 -22.08 -13.15
C VAL A 136 19.66 -21.22 -11.92
N MET A 137 19.45 -19.91 -12.12
CA MET A 137 19.03 -19.03 -11.04
C MET A 137 17.62 -19.34 -10.53
N ALA A 138 16.69 -19.74 -11.40
CA ALA A 138 15.36 -20.19 -10.99
C ALA A 138 15.43 -21.52 -10.23
N ALA A 139 16.25 -22.47 -10.67
CA ALA A 139 16.39 -23.79 -10.06
C ALA A 139 17.07 -23.76 -8.69
N THR A 140 18.09 -22.91 -8.52
CA THR A 140 18.82 -22.76 -7.23
C THR A 140 18.20 -21.69 -6.32
N ARG A 141 16.97 -21.25 -6.60
CA ARG A 141 16.35 -20.10 -5.92
C ARG A 141 16.11 -20.39 -4.44
N GLU A 142 15.46 -21.51 -4.10
CA GLU A 142 15.12 -21.83 -2.71
C GLU A 142 16.34 -22.07 -1.83
N GLN A 143 17.30 -22.88 -2.30
CA GLN A 143 18.54 -23.14 -1.54
C GLN A 143 19.33 -21.86 -1.27
N ARG A 144 19.36 -20.91 -2.22
CA ARG A 144 20.01 -19.62 -1.99
C ARG A 144 19.24 -18.74 -1.02
N PHE A 145 17.91 -18.75 -1.09
CA PHE A 145 17.05 -18.07 -0.11
C PHE A 145 17.29 -18.58 1.31
N GLU A 146 17.33 -19.90 1.51
CA GLU A 146 17.64 -20.50 2.81
C GLU A 146 19.04 -20.14 3.31
N ARG A 147 20.05 -20.19 2.43
CA ARG A 147 21.44 -19.88 2.81
C ARG A 147 21.59 -18.43 3.26
N VAL A 148 21.01 -17.47 2.53
CA VAL A 148 21.03 -16.04 2.92
C VAL A 148 20.30 -15.83 4.23
N THR A 149 19.13 -16.46 4.40
CA THR A 149 18.33 -16.37 5.63
C THR A 149 19.11 -16.89 6.83
N LYS A 150 19.76 -18.07 6.71
CA LYS A 150 20.52 -18.69 7.79
C LYS A 150 21.73 -17.85 8.23
N ASN A 151 22.47 -17.29 7.26
CA ASN A 151 23.67 -16.50 7.54
C ASN A 151 23.36 -15.16 8.21
N LEU A 152 22.18 -14.59 7.97
CA LEU A 152 21.82 -13.25 8.48
C LEU A 152 20.96 -13.27 9.74
N LYS A 153 20.63 -14.44 10.31
CA LYS A 153 19.73 -14.53 11.49
C LYS A 153 20.22 -13.71 12.69
N VAL A 154 21.50 -13.80 13.03
CA VAL A 154 22.06 -13.09 14.20
C VAL A 154 22.10 -11.58 13.94
N ALA A 155 22.60 -11.17 12.78
CA ALA A 155 22.62 -9.77 12.36
C ALA A 155 21.22 -9.14 12.37
N ARG A 156 20.19 -9.91 12.00
CA ARG A 156 18.80 -9.49 12.03
C ARG A 156 18.35 -9.09 13.45
N VAL A 157 18.62 -9.93 14.45
CA VAL A 157 18.21 -9.67 15.85
C VAL A 157 18.84 -8.37 16.37
N PHE A 158 20.15 -8.20 16.19
CA PHE A 158 20.84 -6.98 16.63
C PHE A 158 20.32 -5.74 15.92
N ASN A 159 20.11 -5.82 14.60
CA ASN A 159 19.60 -4.69 13.83
C ASN A 159 18.17 -4.32 14.25
N THR A 160 17.30 -5.30 14.50
CA THR A 160 15.95 -5.05 15.03
C THR A 160 15.99 -4.34 16.38
N LEU A 161 16.82 -4.78 17.32
CA LEU A 161 16.98 -4.13 18.63
C LEU A 161 17.47 -2.68 18.49
N VAL A 162 18.45 -2.43 17.61
CA VAL A 162 18.94 -1.07 17.34
C VAL A 162 17.83 -0.17 16.79
N GLU A 163 17.01 -0.65 15.88
CA GLU A 163 15.88 0.12 15.33
C GLU A 163 14.79 0.38 16.38
N GLU A 164 14.53 -0.56 17.30
CA GLU A 164 13.63 -0.35 18.44
C GLU A 164 14.19 0.73 19.40
N MET A 165 15.50 0.69 19.70
CA MET A 165 16.14 1.70 20.56
C MET A 165 16.13 3.09 19.93
N LYS A 166 16.34 3.18 18.61
CA LYS A 166 16.20 4.46 17.86
C LYS A 166 14.78 5.00 17.94
N ALA A 167 13.77 4.14 17.73
CA ALA A 167 12.38 4.54 17.80
C ALA A 167 11.95 5.02 19.20
N MET A 168 12.60 4.51 20.26
CA MET A 168 12.40 4.96 21.64
C MET A 168 13.14 6.26 21.98
N GLY A 169 14.09 6.70 21.15
CA GLY A 169 14.94 7.87 21.39
C GLY A 169 16.14 7.60 22.31
N LEU A 170 16.53 6.33 22.49
CA LEU A 170 17.64 5.93 23.36
C LEU A 170 19.03 6.00 22.69
N VAL A 171 19.07 6.24 21.38
CA VAL A 171 20.31 6.32 20.59
C VAL A 171 20.32 7.65 19.85
N THR A 172 21.04 8.64 20.37
CA THR A 172 21.38 9.85 19.60
C THR A 172 22.57 9.52 18.70
N ASN A 173 22.49 9.91 17.43
CA ASN A 173 23.61 9.79 16.47
C ASN A 173 24.66 10.90 16.65
N ASP A 174 24.68 11.60 17.78
CA ASP A 174 25.53 12.77 17.99
C ASP A 174 26.18 12.72 19.38
N ASP A 175 27.51 12.82 19.40
CA ASP A 175 28.38 12.88 20.60
C ASP A 175 28.23 14.22 21.36
N SER A 176 27.16 14.99 21.12
CA SER A 176 26.88 16.21 21.86
C SER A 176 26.17 15.88 23.17
N GLN A 177 26.88 16.11 24.28
CA GLN A 177 26.43 16.13 25.68
C GLN A 177 25.03 15.60 25.96
N CYS A 178 25.01 14.50 26.70
CA CYS A 178 23.88 13.93 27.42
C CYS A 178 23.14 15.00 28.24
N THR A 179 22.21 15.72 27.61
CA THR A 179 21.04 16.23 28.32
C THR A 179 20.10 15.05 28.38
N GLU A 180 19.98 14.46 29.57
CA GLU A 180 18.81 13.73 30.01
C GLU A 180 17.58 14.51 29.49
N VAL A 181 16.99 14.09 28.37
CA VAL A 181 15.83 14.77 27.81
C VAL A 181 14.69 14.40 28.74
N MET A 182 14.57 15.15 29.82
CA MET A 182 13.34 15.25 30.58
C MET A 182 12.25 15.48 29.55
N ALA A 183 11.36 14.49 29.42
CA ALA A 183 10.14 14.66 28.65
C ALA A 183 9.56 16.02 29.05
N PRO A 184 9.20 16.90 28.10
CA PRO A 184 8.77 18.26 28.42
C PRO A 184 7.75 18.17 29.54
N VAL A 185 7.94 18.88 30.65
CA VAL A 185 7.15 18.77 31.91
C VAL A 185 5.63 18.75 31.66
N ALA A 186 5.18 19.31 30.53
CA ALA A 186 3.82 19.20 30.01
C ALA A 186 3.29 17.77 29.73
N HIS A 187 4.14 16.77 29.48
CA HIS A 187 3.72 15.39 29.15
C HIS A 187 3.33 14.59 30.38
N SER A 188 3.96 14.81 31.54
CA SER A 188 3.64 14.10 32.79
C SER A 188 2.29 14.50 33.38
N ASP A 189 1.77 15.69 33.04
CA ASP A 189 0.51 16.20 33.60
C ASP A 189 -0.73 15.80 32.81
N ARG A 190 -0.59 15.15 31.65
CA ARG A 190 -1.74 14.64 30.87
C ARG A 190 -1.72 13.12 30.75
N SER A 191 -2.87 12.55 30.38
CA SER A 191 -2.91 11.15 29.96
C SER A 191 -2.11 10.98 28.66
N PRO A 192 -1.29 9.91 28.54
CA PRO A 192 -0.65 9.57 27.28
C PRO A 192 -1.72 9.09 26.27
N VAL A 193 -1.43 9.26 24.99
CA VAL A 193 -2.36 8.95 23.89
C VAL A 193 -1.84 7.76 23.08
N LEU A 194 -2.72 6.79 22.87
CA LEU A 194 -2.52 5.71 21.90
C LEU A 194 -3.45 5.96 20.72
N LEU A 195 -2.89 6.34 19.58
CA LEU A 195 -3.60 6.52 18.33
C LEU A 195 -3.46 5.27 17.46
N PHE A 196 -4.57 4.56 17.25
CA PHE A 196 -4.67 3.50 16.27
C PHE A 196 -5.01 4.07 14.90
N MET A 197 -4.11 3.94 13.93
CA MET A 197 -4.42 4.12 12.52
C MET A 197 -4.82 2.76 11.92
N GLY A 198 -6.07 2.65 11.49
CA GLY A 198 -6.67 1.43 10.95
C GLY A 198 -7.19 1.61 9.53
N GLY A 199 -7.25 0.52 8.78
CA GLY A 199 -7.68 0.55 7.39
C GLY A 199 -6.89 -0.42 6.53
N GLY A 200 -7.55 -0.96 5.50
CA GLY A 200 -6.94 -1.93 4.61
C GLY A 200 -5.67 -1.42 3.94
N MET A 201 -4.81 -2.34 3.48
CA MET A 201 -3.58 -1.96 2.78
C MET A 201 -3.91 -1.11 1.55
N GLY A 202 -3.21 0.01 1.34
CA GLY A 202 -3.48 0.94 0.25
C GLY A 202 -4.71 1.86 0.44
N ALA A 203 -5.34 1.87 1.62
CA ALA A 203 -6.47 2.75 1.93
C ALA A 203 -6.12 4.25 2.04
N GLY A 204 -4.85 4.64 2.02
CA GLY A 204 -4.46 6.05 2.17
C GLY A 204 -4.27 6.52 3.61
N LYS A 205 -3.95 5.60 4.54
CA LYS A 205 -3.69 5.93 5.96
C LYS A 205 -2.64 7.01 6.16
N SER A 206 -1.52 6.92 5.43
CA SER A 206 -0.44 7.91 5.51
C SER A 206 -0.89 9.31 5.09
N THR A 207 -1.87 9.44 4.18
CA THR A 207 -2.44 10.74 3.81
C THR A 207 -3.21 11.35 4.98
N VAL A 208 -4.07 10.54 5.62
CA VAL A 208 -4.84 10.98 6.80
C VAL A 208 -3.91 11.29 7.98
N LEU A 209 -2.89 10.47 8.21
CA LEU A 209 -1.93 10.67 9.28
C LEU A 209 -1.17 11.99 9.13
N LYS A 210 -0.76 12.36 7.91
CA LYS A 210 -0.10 13.64 7.64
C LYS A 210 -0.93 14.84 8.06
N ASP A 211 -2.25 14.77 7.92
CA ASP A 211 -3.14 15.85 8.33
C ASP A 211 -3.39 15.84 9.84
N ILE A 212 -3.50 14.67 10.46
CA ILE A 212 -3.61 14.53 11.92
C ILE A 212 -2.37 15.07 12.63
N LEU A 213 -1.17 14.83 12.09
CA LEU A 213 0.09 15.30 12.69
C LEU A 213 0.22 16.83 12.69
N LYS A 214 -0.61 17.55 11.91
CA LYS A 214 -0.71 19.01 11.92
C LYS A 214 -1.72 19.53 12.95
N GLU A 215 -2.46 18.66 13.64
CA GLU A 215 -3.38 19.10 14.68
C GLU A 215 -2.61 19.62 15.89
N PRO A 216 -3.10 20.64 16.61
CA PRO A 216 -2.35 21.31 17.68
C PRO A 216 -1.79 20.37 18.75
N PHE A 217 -2.50 19.27 19.04
CA PHE A 217 -2.02 18.25 19.98
C PHE A 217 -0.80 17.52 19.44
N TRP A 218 -0.85 17.04 18.19
CA TRP A 218 0.20 16.24 17.59
C TRP A 218 1.38 17.09 17.14
N GLU A 219 1.18 18.34 16.73
CA GLU A 219 2.28 19.23 16.36
C GLU A 219 3.29 19.40 17.50
N GLY A 220 2.82 19.45 18.75
CA GLY A 220 3.68 19.48 19.95
C GLY A 220 4.16 18.11 20.46
N ALA A 221 3.41 17.04 20.21
CA ALA A 221 3.71 15.70 20.73
C ALA A 221 4.46 14.78 19.75
N ALA A 222 4.33 15.00 18.44
CA ALA A 222 4.78 14.09 17.39
C ALA A 222 6.30 13.86 17.40
N GLY A 223 7.10 14.88 17.76
CA GLY A 223 8.55 14.75 17.90
C GLY A 223 8.98 13.75 18.99
N ASN A 224 8.12 13.51 19.98
CA ASN A 224 8.36 12.57 21.09
C ASN A 224 7.47 11.32 21.03
N ALA A 225 6.53 11.25 20.09
CA ALA A 225 5.64 10.11 19.95
C ALA A 225 6.37 8.92 19.31
N VAL A 226 6.09 7.71 19.78
CA VAL A 226 6.63 6.49 19.17
C VAL A 226 5.70 6.08 18.03
N ILE A 227 6.18 6.20 16.80
CA ILE A 227 5.44 5.77 15.60
C ILE A 227 5.80 4.31 15.30
N ILE A 228 4.80 3.46 15.26
CA ILE A 228 4.96 2.01 15.09
C ILE A 228 4.33 1.58 13.78
N GLU A 229 5.19 1.29 12.81
CA GLU A 229 4.84 0.76 11.49
C GLU A 229 5.56 -0.57 11.27
N ALA A 230 4.83 -1.69 11.25
CA ALA A 230 5.42 -3.01 11.00
C ALA A 230 6.13 -3.09 9.64
N ASP A 231 5.68 -2.31 8.65
CA ASP A 231 6.32 -2.24 7.34
C ASP A 231 7.67 -1.51 7.36
N ALA A 232 7.92 -0.58 8.29
CA ALA A 232 9.21 0.12 8.41
C ALA A 232 10.33 -0.84 8.82
N PHE A 233 10.02 -1.77 9.75
CA PHE A 233 10.95 -2.83 10.15
C PHE A 233 11.30 -3.79 9.00
N LYS A 234 10.41 -3.98 8.01
CA LYS A 234 10.73 -4.79 6.83
C LYS A 234 11.82 -4.13 5.98
N GLU A 235 11.82 -2.81 5.88
CA GLU A 235 12.77 -2.08 5.04
C GLU A 235 14.15 -2.01 5.68
N SER A 236 14.22 -1.95 7.01
CA SER A 236 15.48 -2.03 7.75
C SER A 236 16.02 -3.46 7.86
N ASP A 237 15.18 -4.49 7.71
CA ASP A 237 15.54 -5.90 7.81
C ASP A 237 16.69 -6.28 6.83
N VAL A 238 17.78 -6.79 7.39
CA VAL A 238 18.98 -7.19 6.63
C VAL A 238 18.71 -8.29 5.60
N ILE A 239 17.78 -9.20 5.87
CA ILE A 239 17.38 -10.25 4.92
C ILE A 239 16.58 -9.62 3.78
N TYR A 240 15.65 -8.72 4.10
CA TYR A 240 14.89 -8.00 3.08
C TYR A 240 15.80 -7.18 2.16
N LYS A 241 16.74 -6.41 2.72
CA LYS A 241 17.73 -5.64 1.95
C LYS A 241 18.58 -6.55 1.06
N ALA A 242 19.12 -7.63 1.61
CA ALA A 242 19.98 -8.55 0.88
C ALA A 242 19.27 -9.26 -0.29
N LEU A 243 17.99 -9.58 -0.13
CA LEU A 243 17.20 -10.27 -1.15
C LEU A 243 16.65 -9.29 -2.19
N SER A 244 16.17 -8.11 -1.77
CA SER A 244 15.63 -7.08 -2.67
C SER A 244 16.70 -6.53 -3.62
N ALA A 245 17.95 -6.45 -3.17
CA ALA A 245 19.08 -6.03 -4.01
C ALA A 245 19.41 -7.01 -5.15
N ARG A 246 18.96 -8.27 -5.09
CA ARG A 246 19.41 -9.34 -6.00
C ARG A 246 18.44 -9.68 -7.14
N GLY A 247 17.29 -9.01 -7.24
CA GLY A 247 16.41 -9.10 -8.41
C GLY A 247 14.91 -8.96 -8.13
N HIS A 248 14.14 -8.69 -9.19
CA HIS A 248 12.72 -8.27 -9.09
C HIS A 248 11.68 -9.39 -9.00
N GLN A 249 12.05 -10.64 -9.28
CA GLN A 249 11.05 -11.70 -9.48
C GLN A 249 10.41 -12.26 -8.20
N ASP A 250 10.93 -11.93 -7.01
CA ASP A 250 10.51 -12.57 -5.76
C ASP A 250 10.18 -11.58 -4.63
N MET A 251 9.78 -10.37 -5.02
CA MET A 251 9.45 -9.27 -4.12
C MET A 251 8.37 -9.64 -3.10
N ILE A 252 7.32 -10.36 -3.55
CA ILE A 252 6.23 -10.83 -2.69
C ILE A 252 6.75 -11.86 -1.67
N ARG A 253 7.48 -12.88 -2.14
CA ARG A 253 7.99 -13.95 -1.27
C ARG A 253 8.98 -13.42 -0.24
N THR A 254 9.81 -12.46 -0.65
CA THR A 254 10.76 -11.76 0.23
C THR A 254 10.03 -10.99 1.33
N ALA A 255 8.98 -10.24 0.99
CA ALA A 255 8.17 -9.51 1.97
C ALA A 255 7.44 -10.45 2.95
N GLU A 256 6.97 -11.61 2.47
CA GLU A 256 6.32 -12.62 3.31
C GLU A 256 7.28 -13.29 4.29
N LEU A 257 8.52 -13.56 3.87
CA LEU A 257 9.56 -14.16 4.72
C LEU A 257 9.91 -13.30 5.93
N VAL A 258 10.00 -11.98 5.74
CA VAL A 258 10.36 -11.07 6.84
C VAL A 258 9.16 -10.65 7.69
N HIS A 259 7.94 -10.95 7.26
CA HIS A 259 6.72 -10.42 7.85
C HIS A 259 6.59 -10.72 9.34
N GLN A 260 6.80 -11.97 9.77
CA GLN A 260 6.60 -12.36 11.16
C GLN A 260 7.52 -11.58 12.10
N SER A 261 8.83 -11.55 11.83
CA SER A 261 9.73 -10.83 12.73
C SER A 261 9.58 -9.31 12.67
N SER A 262 9.06 -8.75 11.57
CA SER A 262 8.69 -7.33 11.55
C SER A 262 7.46 -7.05 12.42
N THR A 263 6.49 -7.98 12.43
CA THR A 263 5.33 -7.93 13.33
C THR A 263 5.73 -8.09 14.79
N ASP A 264 6.66 -9.01 15.08
CA ASP A 264 7.17 -9.24 16.43
C ASP A 264 7.93 -8.00 16.93
N ALA A 265 8.79 -7.40 16.10
CA ALA A 265 9.49 -6.16 16.43
C ALA A 265 8.54 -4.99 16.73
N ALA A 266 7.54 -4.79 15.86
CA ALA A 266 6.52 -3.78 16.09
C ALA A 266 5.72 -4.04 17.38
N SER A 267 5.47 -5.31 17.73
CA SER A 267 4.77 -5.69 18.97
C SER A 267 5.64 -5.47 20.22
N SER A 268 6.94 -5.73 20.12
CA SER A 268 7.95 -5.48 21.16
C SER A 268 8.04 -3.99 21.47
N LEU A 269 8.20 -3.17 20.41
CA LEU A 269 8.23 -1.71 20.53
C LEU A 269 6.93 -1.18 21.13
N LEU A 270 5.78 -1.73 20.72
CA LEU A 270 4.46 -1.31 21.21
C LEU A 270 4.31 -1.54 22.71
N VAL A 271 4.56 -2.75 23.20
CA VAL A 271 4.41 -3.03 24.63
C VAL A 271 5.41 -2.23 25.46
N THR A 272 6.61 -2.02 24.96
CA THR A 272 7.64 -1.22 25.63
C THR A 272 7.21 0.24 25.74
N ALA A 273 6.81 0.87 24.62
CA ALA A 273 6.37 2.25 24.61
C ALA A 273 5.13 2.48 25.49
N LEU A 274 4.18 1.53 25.48
CA LEU A 274 2.98 1.61 26.30
C LEU A 274 3.26 1.41 27.79
N ASN A 275 4.15 0.47 28.15
CA ASN A 275 4.59 0.33 29.54
C ASN A 275 5.20 1.65 30.03
N GLU A 276 6.00 2.34 29.20
CA GLU A 276 6.67 3.59 29.56
C GLU A 276 5.78 4.85 29.55
N GLY A 277 4.49 4.73 29.20
CA GLY A 277 3.60 5.88 29.21
C GLY A 277 3.90 6.90 28.11
N ARG A 278 4.53 6.48 27.01
CA ARG A 278 4.80 7.32 25.84
C ARG A 278 3.54 7.51 24.99
N ASP A 279 3.41 8.63 24.30
CA ASP A 279 2.43 8.72 23.22
C ASP A 279 2.84 7.77 22.09
N VAL A 280 1.87 7.04 21.56
CA VAL A 280 2.10 6.01 20.54
C VAL A 280 1.14 6.23 19.38
N ILE A 281 1.68 6.19 18.17
CA ILE A 281 0.89 6.10 16.93
C ILE A 281 1.15 4.72 16.34
N MET A 282 0.14 3.87 16.36
CA MET A 282 0.22 2.53 15.78
C MET A 282 -0.44 2.52 14.41
N ASP A 283 0.36 2.43 13.34
CA ASP A 283 -0.14 2.24 11.98
C ASP A 283 -0.16 0.75 11.61
N GLY A 284 -1.38 0.24 11.49
CA GLY A 284 -1.64 -1.13 11.07
C GLY A 284 -2.89 -1.24 10.20
N THR A 285 -3.19 -2.46 9.78
CA THR A 285 -4.48 -2.72 9.10
C THR A 285 -5.64 -2.79 10.08
N LEU A 286 -5.35 -3.15 11.34
CA LEU A 286 -6.35 -3.51 12.37
C LEU A 286 -7.36 -4.55 11.87
N SER A 287 -6.91 -5.44 10.98
CA SER A 287 -7.73 -6.46 10.34
C SER A 287 -7.90 -7.73 11.17
N TRP A 288 -7.39 -7.76 12.40
CA TRP A 288 -7.46 -8.93 13.26
C TRP A 288 -8.03 -8.54 14.62
N LEU A 289 -9.34 -8.78 14.78
CA LEU A 289 -10.13 -8.35 15.92
C LEU A 289 -9.50 -8.76 17.27
N PRO A 290 -9.10 -10.02 17.51
CA PRO A 290 -8.57 -10.43 18.81
C PRO A 290 -7.32 -9.67 19.22
N PHE A 291 -6.40 -9.41 18.27
CA PHE A 291 -5.19 -8.65 18.54
C PHE A 291 -5.53 -7.23 19.01
N VAL A 292 -6.39 -6.52 18.28
CA VAL A 292 -6.74 -5.13 18.60
C VAL A 292 -7.46 -5.04 19.95
N VAL A 293 -8.41 -5.94 20.22
CA VAL A 293 -9.14 -5.99 21.50
C VAL A 293 -8.17 -6.25 22.67
N GLN A 294 -7.25 -7.21 22.53
CA GLN A 294 -6.25 -7.50 23.55
C GLN A 294 -5.30 -6.30 23.76
N THR A 295 -4.89 -5.62 22.68
CA THR A 295 -4.03 -4.41 22.77
C THR A 295 -4.74 -3.25 23.47
N ILE A 296 -6.01 -2.99 23.15
CA ILE A 296 -6.81 -1.98 23.87
C ILE A 296 -6.91 -2.35 25.35
N THR A 297 -7.19 -3.62 25.66
CA THR A 297 -7.27 -4.11 27.04
C THR A 297 -5.94 -3.91 27.77
N MET A 298 -4.81 -4.21 27.13
CA MET A 298 -3.48 -3.94 27.68
C MET A 298 -3.28 -2.45 27.93
N ALA A 299 -3.50 -1.59 26.94
CA ALA A 299 -3.31 -0.14 27.04
C ALA A 299 -4.16 0.51 28.14
N ARG A 300 -5.37 -0.01 28.40
CA ARG A 300 -6.19 0.42 29.54
C ARG A 300 -5.59 0.04 30.90
N ASN A 301 -4.73 -0.98 30.97
CA ASN A 301 -4.18 -1.53 32.21
C ASN A 301 -2.70 -1.21 32.46
N VAL A 302 -1.91 -0.80 31.46
CA VAL A 302 -0.46 -0.57 31.61
C VAL A 302 -0.10 0.43 32.71
N HIS A 303 -1.00 1.39 32.99
CA HIS A 303 -0.82 2.36 34.08
C HIS A 303 -0.87 1.75 35.49
N ARG A 304 -1.30 0.48 35.63
CA ARG A 304 -1.37 -0.26 36.90
C ARG A 304 -0.52 -1.53 36.93
N ARG A 305 -0.14 -2.06 35.76
CA ARG A 305 0.51 -3.37 35.63
C ARG A 305 1.46 -3.35 34.44
N ARG A 306 2.63 -3.98 34.56
CA ARG A 306 3.50 -4.17 33.40
C ARG A 306 3.10 -5.39 32.57
N TYR A 307 3.34 -5.27 31.27
CA TYR A 307 3.05 -6.31 30.28
C TYR A 307 4.30 -6.66 29.48
N ARG A 308 4.32 -7.84 28.89
CA ARG A 308 5.29 -8.28 27.88
C ARG A 308 4.57 -8.92 26.70
N MET A 309 5.28 -9.12 25.60
CA MET A 309 4.77 -9.91 24.48
C MET A 309 4.40 -11.32 24.94
N GLY A 310 3.19 -11.74 24.56
CA GLY A 310 2.72 -13.12 24.68
C GLY A 310 3.15 -13.97 23.48
N PRO A 311 2.72 -15.25 23.45
CA PRO A 311 3.05 -16.17 22.36
C PRO A 311 2.43 -15.81 21.00
N GLY A 312 1.48 -14.87 20.95
CA GLY A 312 0.73 -14.50 19.76
C GLY A 312 -0.32 -15.57 19.40
N TYR A 313 -0.59 -15.71 18.11
CA TYR A 313 -1.44 -16.76 17.55
C TYR A 313 -0.58 -17.98 17.16
N LYS A 314 -0.86 -19.14 17.75
CA LYS A 314 -0.19 -20.41 17.44
C LYS A 314 -1.21 -21.54 17.38
N VAL A 315 -1.06 -22.41 16.39
CA VAL A 315 -1.77 -23.68 16.29
C VAL A 315 -0.79 -24.76 16.73
N ASN A 316 -1.09 -25.44 17.84
CA ASN A 316 -0.26 -26.52 18.37
C ASN A 316 -0.44 -27.79 17.53
N GLU A 317 0.48 -28.75 17.65
CA GLU A 317 0.45 -30.02 16.89
C GLU A 317 -0.85 -30.81 17.08
N GLY A 318 -1.47 -30.70 18.27
CA GLY A 318 -2.78 -31.30 18.57
C GLY A 318 -3.99 -30.51 18.05
N GLY A 319 -3.79 -29.47 17.24
CA GLY A 319 -4.86 -28.61 16.72
C GLY A 319 -5.41 -27.57 17.71
N THR A 320 -4.97 -27.57 18.98
CA THR A 320 -5.35 -26.55 19.95
C THR A 320 -4.78 -25.19 19.56
N VAL A 321 -5.60 -24.14 19.64
CA VAL A 321 -5.22 -22.77 19.27
C VAL A 321 -4.89 -22.00 20.55
N THR A 322 -3.70 -21.42 20.59
CA THR A 322 -3.30 -20.43 21.59
C THR A 322 -3.33 -19.05 20.93
N GLU A 323 -4.12 -18.13 21.47
CA GLU A 323 -4.19 -16.76 20.99
C GLU A 323 -4.05 -15.77 22.16
N ASN A 324 -2.79 -15.40 22.46
CA ASN A 324 -2.48 -14.47 23.54
C ASN A 324 -1.32 -13.56 23.13
N TYR A 325 -1.63 -12.29 22.85
CA TYR A 325 -0.64 -11.33 22.37
C TYR A 325 0.10 -10.62 23.51
N TRP A 326 -0.49 -10.53 24.70
CA TRP A 326 0.06 -9.75 25.83
C TRP A 326 -0.04 -10.52 27.13
N GLN A 327 1.09 -10.73 27.78
CA GLN A 327 1.16 -11.35 29.11
C GLN A 327 1.42 -10.30 30.17
N ARG A 328 0.70 -10.39 31.28
CA ARG A 328 1.01 -9.61 32.49
C ARG A 328 2.31 -10.13 33.10
N ILE A 329 3.13 -9.23 33.60
CA ILE A 329 4.29 -9.57 34.42
C ILE A 329 3.84 -9.53 35.88
N GLU A 330 3.88 -10.68 36.56
CA GLU A 330 3.53 -10.76 37.99
C GLU A 330 4.68 -10.21 38.84
N GLY A 331 4.35 -9.46 39.90
CA GLY A 331 5.33 -8.90 40.85
C GLY A 331 5.98 -7.58 40.42
N GLU A 332 5.81 -7.13 39.17
CA GLU A 332 6.27 -5.80 38.72
C GLU A 332 5.11 -4.79 38.74
N GLU A 333 5.15 -3.87 39.71
CA GLU A 333 4.33 -2.66 39.66
C GLU A 333 5.00 -1.60 38.77
N PRO A 334 4.22 -0.80 38.01
CA PRO A 334 4.77 0.29 37.24
C PRO A 334 5.43 1.31 38.17
N GLU A 335 6.65 1.73 37.83
CA GLU A 335 7.40 2.73 38.57
C GLU A 335 6.59 4.02 38.72
N GLN A 336 6.60 4.58 39.93
CA GLN A 336 5.99 5.88 40.18
C GLN A 336 6.88 6.96 39.56
N VAL A 337 6.36 7.67 38.56
CA VAL A 337 7.04 8.83 37.99
C VAL A 337 6.80 10.02 38.93
N GLY A 338 7.84 10.46 39.64
CA GLY A 338 7.76 11.60 40.57
C GLY A 338 6.80 11.39 41.74
N GLY A 339 6.64 10.16 42.23
CA GLY A 339 5.75 9.83 43.35
C GLY A 339 4.25 9.84 43.00
N LYS A 340 3.88 10.00 41.72
CA LYS A 340 2.49 9.94 41.25
C LYS A 340 2.27 8.66 40.43
N ARG A 341 1.11 8.04 40.60
CA ARG A 341 0.68 6.91 39.77
C ARG A 341 0.53 7.37 38.32
N ARG A 342 1.04 6.57 37.37
CA ARG A 342 0.88 6.83 35.92
C ARG A 342 -0.61 6.98 35.56
N LYS A 343 -0.92 7.94 34.69
CA LYS A 343 -2.28 8.18 34.21
C LYS A 343 -2.69 7.11 33.18
N PRO A 344 -3.99 6.73 33.11
CA PRO A 344 -4.47 5.82 32.08
C PRO A 344 -4.35 6.46 30.69
N TYR A 345 -4.13 5.61 29.67
CA TYR A 345 -4.11 6.05 28.27
C TYR A 345 -5.48 6.54 27.80
N ARG A 346 -5.46 7.64 27.04
CA ARG A 346 -6.55 7.99 26.12
C ARG A 346 -6.32 7.23 24.81
N ILE A 347 -7.32 6.48 24.37
CA ILE A 347 -7.22 5.64 23.18
C ILE A 347 -8.06 6.26 22.07
N GLU A 348 -7.43 6.53 20.94
CA GLU A 348 -8.06 7.11 19.76
C GLU A 348 -7.96 6.14 18.59
N LEU A 349 -9.01 6.08 17.78
CA LEU A 349 -9.05 5.30 16.54
C LEU A 349 -9.27 6.22 15.35
N VAL A 350 -8.44 6.08 14.32
CA VAL A 350 -8.66 6.68 13.01
C VAL A 350 -8.74 5.54 12.01
N GLY A 351 -9.97 5.28 11.56
CA GLY A 351 -10.25 4.37 10.47
C GLY A 351 -10.16 5.06 9.12
N VAL A 352 -9.62 4.35 8.14
CA VAL A 352 -9.55 4.82 6.76
C VAL A 352 -10.13 3.75 5.83
N VAL A 353 -11.15 4.12 5.09
CA VAL A 353 -11.84 3.27 4.11
C VAL A 353 -11.74 3.89 2.71
N CYS A 354 -11.69 3.02 1.71
CA CYS A 354 -11.82 3.39 0.31
C CYS A 354 -12.38 2.20 -0.47
N ASP A 355 -12.72 2.43 -1.73
CA ASP A 355 -13.12 1.37 -2.64
C ASP A 355 -11.97 0.38 -2.81
N ALA A 356 -12.28 -0.91 -2.68
CA ALA A 356 -11.27 -1.96 -2.60
C ALA A 356 -10.39 -2.02 -3.86
N TYR A 357 -10.95 -1.75 -5.05
CA TYR A 357 -10.17 -1.75 -6.29
C TYR A 357 -9.17 -0.59 -6.35
N LEU A 358 -9.50 0.60 -5.82
CA LEU A 358 -8.57 1.73 -5.73
C LEU A 358 -7.38 1.36 -4.85
N ALA A 359 -7.64 0.70 -3.71
CA ALA A 359 -6.57 0.19 -2.87
C ALA A 359 -5.67 -0.79 -3.62
N VAL A 360 -6.23 -1.73 -4.39
CA VAL A 360 -5.46 -2.68 -5.21
C VAL A 360 -4.58 -1.94 -6.22
N ILE A 361 -5.13 -0.98 -6.94
CA ILE A 361 -4.40 -0.16 -7.92
C ILE A 361 -3.26 0.61 -7.22
N ARG A 362 -3.54 1.25 -6.08
CA ARG A 362 -2.52 1.95 -5.26
C ARG A 362 -1.43 0.97 -4.79
N GLY A 363 -1.81 -0.23 -4.40
CA GLY A 363 -0.89 -1.31 -4.01
C GLY A 363 0.03 -1.74 -5.15
N ILE A 364 -0.50 -1.90 -6.36
CA ILE A 364 0.27 -2.25 -7.57
C ILE A 364 1.19 -1.08 -7.96
N ARG A 365 0.71 0.17 -7.96
CA ARG A 365 1.55 1.36 -8.19
C ARG A 365 2.71 1.42 -7.21
N ARG A 366 2.43 1.26 -5.92
CA ARG A 366 3.46 1.24 -4.86
C ARG A 366 4.46 0.09 -5.06
N ALA A 367 4.01 -1.06 -5.54
CA ALA A 367 4.92 -2.17 -5.87
C ALA A 367 5.88 -1.82 -7.00
N ILE A 368 5.42 -1.08 -8.01
CA ILE A 368 6.24 -0.62 -9.14
C ILE A 368 7.25 0.44 -8.67
N MET A 369 6.78 1.44 -7.93
CA MET A 369 7.60 2.60 -7.53
C MET A 369 8.56 2.27 -6.38
N CYS A 370 8.03 1.70 -5.30
CA CYS A 370 8.76 1.52 -4.04
C CYS A 370 9.26 0.09 -3.83
N ARG A 371 9.07 -0.81 -4.82
CA ARG A 371 9.44 -2.23 -4.72
C ARG A 371 8.78 -2.96 -3.54
N ARG A 372 7.58 -2.51 -3.13
CA ARG A 372 6.80 -3.12 -2.05
C ARG A 372 5.50 -3.73 -2.59
N ALA A 373 5.50 -5.03 -2.88
CA ALA A 373 4.31 -5.75 -3.33
C ALA A 373 3.58 -6.44 -2.19
N VAL A 374 2.26 -6.41 -2.28
CA VAL A 374 1.34 -7.16 -1.41
C VAL A 374 0.46 -8.02 -2.32
N ARG A 375 0.18 -9.26 -1.92
CA ARG A 375 -0.81 -10.09 -2.64
C ARG A 375 -2.17 -9.44 -2.56
N VAL A 376 -2.86 -9.33 -3.70
CA VAL A 376 -4.19 -8.71 -3.79
C VAL A 376 -5.18 -9.37 -2.83
N LYS A 377 -5.17 -10.70 -2.71
CA LYS A 377 -6.01 -11.41 -1.73
C LYS A 377 -5.80 -10.89 -0.30
N SER A 378 -4.55 -10.80 0.16
CA SER A 378 -4.24 -10.28 1.50
C SER A 378 -4.69 -8.83 1.68
N GLN A 379 -4.57 -8.02 0.62
CA GLN A 379 -5.06 -6.65 0.60
C GLN A 379 -6.58 -6.60 0.76
N LEU A 380 -7.33 -7.34 -0.05
CA LEU A 380 -8.79 -7.40 0.04
C LEU A 380 -9.27 -7.95 1.39
N THR A 381 -8.65 -9.01 1.90
CA THR A 381 -8.93 -9.56 3.23
C THR A 381 -8.72 -8.51 4.34
N SER A 382 -7.65 -7.69 4.24
CA SER A 382 -7.41 -6.64 5.24
C SER A 382 -8.49 -5.56 5.25
N HIS A 383 -9.00 -5.17 4.07
CA HIS A 383 -10.11 -4.23 3.93
C HIS A 383 -11.40 -4.81 4.52
N LYS A 384 -11.74 -6.04 4.13
CA LYS A 384 -12.94 -6.74 4.59
C LYS A 384 -12.98 -6.83 6.12
N ARG A 385 -11.94 -7.40 6.72
CA ARG A 385 -11.90 -7.65 8.16
C ARG A 385 -11.85 -6.35 8.97
N PHE A 386 -11.15 -5.32 8.48
CA PHE A 386 -11.18 -4.01 9.13
C PHE A 386 -12.59 -3.42 9.13
N ALA A 387 -13.27 -3.46 7.98
CA ALA A 387 -14.62 -2.94 7.86
C ALA A 387 -15.63 -3.70 8.74
N GLU A 388 -15.51 -5.03 8.83
CA GLU A 388 -16.32 -5.86 9.74
C GLU A 388 -16.12 -5.51 11.21
N ALA A 389 -14.89 -5.18 11.62
CA ALA A 389 -14.54 -4.96 13.02
C ALA A 389 -14.64 -3.49 13.48
N PHE A 390 -14.72 -2.52 12.56
CA PHE A 390 -14.61 -1.10 12.87
C PHE A 390 -15.60 -0.62 13.95
N LEU A 391 -16.87 -1.02 13.86
CA LEU A 391 -17.89 -0.62 14.84
C LEU A 391 -17.61 -1.20 16.23
N THR A 392 -17.10 -2.43 16.31
CA THR A 392 -16.65 -3.01 17.58
C THR A 392 -15.49 -2.21 18.16
N TYR A 393 -14.52 -1.79 17.34
CA TYR A 393 -13.42 -0.95 17.82
C TYR A 393 -13.91 0.39 18.37
N CYS A 394 -14.89 1.03 17.70
CA CYS A 394 -15.46 2.30 18.15
C CYS A 394 -16.04 2.21 19.59
N GLN A 395 -16.57 1.06 19.99
CA GLN A 395 -17.12 0.85 21.34
C GLN A 395 -16.04 0.72 22.42
N LEU A 396 -14.80 0.39 22.05
CA LEU A 396 -13.71 0.08 23.00
C LEU A 396 -12.75 1.26 23.23
N VAL A 397 -12.72 2.22 22.30
CA VAL A 397 -11.85 3.40 22.34
C VAL A 397 -12.59 4.63 22.85
N ASP A 398 -11.85 5.65 23.29
CA ASP A 398 -12.46 6.91 23.74
C ASP A 398 -12.99 7.69 22.54
N ASN A 399 -12.13 7.95 21.55
CA ASN A 399 -12.51 8.70 20.35
C ASN A 399 -12.33 7.85 19.09
N ALA A 400 -13.21 8.03 18.11
CA ALA A 400 -13.07 7.39 16.81
C ALA A 400 -13.36 8.38 15.67
N ARG A 401 -12.59 8.28 14.59
CA ARG A 401 -12.79 9.00 13.33
C ARG A 401 -12.77 8.00 12.19
N LEU A 402 -13.63 8.18 11.19
CA LEU A 402 -13.63 7.39 9.96
C LEU A 402 -13.47 8.34 8.77
N TYR A 403 -12.45 8.09 7.96
CA TYR A 403 -12.18 8.87 6.75
C TYR A 403 -12.39 8.03 5.49
N ASN A 404 -12.98 8.63 4.47
CA ASN A 404 -13.08 8.13 3.11
C ASN A 404 -11.98 8.78 2.25
N THR A 405 -11.21 7.98 1.51
CA THR A 405 -10.15 8.44 0.60
C THR A 405 -10.42 8.12 -0.87
N ASN A 406 -11.69 8.00 -1.26
CA ASN A 406 -12.05 7.72 -2.65
C ASN A 406 -11.68 8.86 -3.61
N SER A 407 -11.65 10.11 -3.15
CA SER A 407 -11.22 11.26 -3.95
C SER A 407 -9.83 11.01 -4.58
N LEU A 408 -9.76 11.07 -5.91
CA LEU A 408 -8.50 10.91 -6.66
C LEU A 408 -7.53 12.06 -6.37
N GLU A 409 -8.09 13.27 -6.24
CA GLU A 409 -7.40 14.49 -5.84
C GLU A 409 -8.28 15.20 -4.82
N GLY A 410 -7.69 15.57 -3.68
CA GLY A 410 -8.38 16.24 -2.59
C GLY A 410 -8.09 15.64 -1.21
N PRO A 411 -8.47 16.36 -0.14
CA PRO A 411 -8.26 15.89 1.22
C PRO A 411 -9.17 14.67 1.52
N PRO A 412 -8.75 13.79 2.44
CA PRO A 412 -9.61 12.74 2.97
C PRO A 412 -10.92 13.31 3.55
N LYS A 413 -12.08 12.73 3.21
CA LYS A 413 -13.38 13.17 3.73
C LYS A 413 -13.65 12.49 5.07
N LEU A 414 -13.91 13.26 6.13
CA LEU A 414 -14.39 12.70 7.41
C LEU A 414 -15.86 12.29 7.25
N ILE A 415 -16.15 11.00 7.46
CA ILE A 415 -17.48 10.41 7.27
C ILE A 415 -18.05 9.79 8.55
N GLY A 416 -17.25 9.72 9.62
CA GLY A 416 -17.71 9.24 10.91
C GLY A 416 -16.89 9.83 12.05
N TRP A 417 -17.55 10.17 13.14
CA TRP A 417 -16.93 10.76 14.31
C TRP A 417 -17.63 10.32 15.61
N LYS A 418 -16.83 9.89 16.58
CA LYS A 418 -17.24 9.51 17.93
C LYS A 418 -16.35 10.24 18.92
N ASP A 419 -16.98 10.87 19.90
CA ASP A 419 -16.32 11.57 21.00
C ASP A 419 -16.74 10.96 22.33
N ARG A 420 -15.77 10.38 23.05
CA ARG A 420 -15.93 9.71 24.34
C ARG A 420 -17.07 8.68 24.36
N ASP A 421 -18.06 8.89 25.22
CA ASP A 421 -19.17 7.97 25.47
C ASP A 421 -20.34 8.18 24.50
N LYS A 422 -20.21 9.09 23.53
CA LYS A 422 -21.23 9.31 22.51
C LYS A 422 -21.25 8.15 21.51
N THR A 423 -22.40 7.98 20.86
CA THR A 423 -22.53 7.10 19.70
C THR A 423 -21.76 7.66 18.51
N LEU A 424 -21.34 6.78 17.60
CA LEU A 424 -20.67 7.16 16.35
C LEU A 424 -21.66 7.92 15.45
N LEU A 425 -21.42 9.21 15.25
CA LEU A 425 -22.12 10.02 14.24
C LEU A 425 -21.51 9.72 12.87
N VAL A 426 -22.34 9.55 11.85
CA VAL A 426 -21.91 9.18 10.50
C VAL A 426 -22.58 10.05 9.45
N ASP A 427 -21.88 10.31 8.35
CA ASP A 427 -22.47 10.86 7.13
C ASP A 427 -23.34 9.76 6.50
N PRO A 428 -24.69 9.92 6.46
CA PRO A 428 -25.61 8.88 6.00
C PRO A 428 -25.41 8.53 4.52
N ASP A 429 -24.91 9.46 3.71
CA ASP A 429 -24.70 9.25 2.27
C ASP A 429 -23.40 8.48 1.99
N GLU A 430 -22.44 8.55 2.91
CA GLU A 430 -21.09 7.97 2.72
C GLU A 430 -20.86 6.66 3.48
N ILE A 431 -21.51 6.47 4.64
CA ILE A 431 -21.20 5.36 5.56
C ILE A 431 -21.40 3.97 4.94
N ASP A 432 -22.25 3.88 3.92
CA ASP A 432 -22.49 2.64 3.19
C ASP A 432 -21.22 2.09 2.51
N CYS A 433 -20.19 2.92 2.27
CA CYS A 433 -18.89 2.42 1.81
C CYS A 433 -18.29 1.36 2.75
N LEU A 434 -18.43 1.54 4.06
CA LEU A 434 -17.92 0.60 5.06
C LEU A 434 -18.66 -0.74 4.98
N LYS A 435 -19.99 -0.70 4.87
CA LYS A 435 -20.83 -1.90 4.72
C LYS A 435 -20.55 -2.62 3.39
N ARG A 436 -20.34 -1.87 2.30
CA ARG A 436 -19.96 -2.46 1.02
C ARG A 436 -18.64 -3.21 1.17
N VAL A 437 -17.60 -2.55 1.69
CA VAL A 437 -16.26 -3.14 1.87
C VAL A 437 -16.29 -4.39 2.77
N SER A 438 -17.13 -4.46 3.80
CA SER A 438 -17.26 -5.68 4.63
C SER A 438 -17.83 -6.89 3.87
N THR A 439 -18.56 -6.66 2.77
CA THR A 439 -19.16 -7.74 1.96
C THR A 439 -18.32 -8.16 0.75
N LEU A 440 -17.14 -7.56 0.56
CA LEU A 440 -16.32 -7.81 -0.63
C LEU A 440 -15.89 -9.28 -0.76
N ASN A 441 -15.71 -9.72 -2.00
CA ASN A 441 -15.13 -11.00 -2.36
C ASN A 441 -13.60 -10.90 -2.35
N GLU A 442 -12.98 -11.38 -1.28
CA GLU A 442 -11.52 -11.40 -1.12
C GLU A 442 -10.78 -12.31 -2.10
N LYS A 443 -11.49 -13.21 -2.80
CA LYS A 443 -10.94 -14.09 -3.85
C LYS A 443 -11.12 -13.53 -5.26
N ALA A 444 -11.64 -12.31 -5.40
CA ALA A 444 -11.83 -11.67 -6.69
C ALA A 444 -10.51 -11.60 -7.48
N ASN A 445 -10.61 -11.80 -8.79
CA ASN A 445 -9.49 -11.67 -9.72
C ASN A 445 -9.54 -10.37 -10.54
N ASN A 446 -10.64 -9.62 -10.44
CA ASN A 446 -10.86 -8.35 -11.10
C ASN A 446 -11.98 -7.54 -10.41
N ILE A 447 -12.12 -6.29 -10.82
CA ILE A 447 -13.13 -5.36 -10.28
C ILE A 447 -14.58 -5.88 -10.36
N TYR A 448 -14.95 -6.59 -11.42
CA TYR A 448 -16.33 -7.07 -11.60
C TYR A 448 -16.69 -8.19 -10.63
N GLU A 449 -15.70 -8.92 -10.11
CA GLU A 449 -15.87 -10.02 -9.15
C GLU A 449 -15.87 -9.56 -7.69
N LEU A 450 -15.61 -8.27 -7.41
CA LEU A 450 -15.50 -7.75 -6.04
C LEU A 450 -16.79 -7.86 -5.24
N TYR A 451 -17.93 -7.66 -5.90
CA TYR A 451 -19.23 -7.61 -5.25
C TYR A 451 -20.24 -8.44 -6.06
N LYS A 452 -21.27 -8.94 -5.37
CA LYS A 452 -22.42 -9.57 -6.03
C LYS A 452 -23.17 -8.54 -6.89
N HIS A 453 -23.99 -9.00 -7.82
CA HIS A 453 -24.81 -8.10 -8.63
C HIS A 453 -26.06 -7.63 -7.87
N PRO A 454 -26.46 -6.34 -8.01
CA PRO A 454 -25.78 -5.28 -8.78
C PRO A 454 -24.45 -4.87 -8.13
N ASN A 455 -23.41 -4.70 -8.96
CA ASN A 455 -22.07 -4.38 -8.46
C ASN A 455 -21.96 -2.86 -8.31
N PRO A 456 -21.77 -2.32 -7.09
CA PRO A 456 -21.76 -0.89 -6.82
C PRO A 456 -20.62 -0.15 -7.53
N THR A 457 -19.54 -0.85 -7.89
CA THR A 457 -18.45 -0.26 -8.68
C THR A 457 -18.84 0.07 -10.12
N CYS A 458 -20.01 -0.38 -10.59
CA CYS A 458 -20.50 -0.10 -11.93
C CYS A 458 -21.66 0.91 -11.95
N GLU A 459 -22.05 1.45 -10.79
CA GLU A 459 -23.15 2.39 -10.63
C GLU A 459 -22.69 3.84 -10.84
N ALA A 460 -23.62 4.74 -11.14
CA ALA A 460 -23.34 6.16 -11.28
C ALA A 460 -22.84 6.74 -9.96
N GLY A 461 -21.89 7.67 -10.00
CA GLY A 461 -21.20 8.18 -8.81
C GLY A 461 -19.93 7.40 -8.46
N SER A 462 -19.72 6.21 -9.05
CA SER A 462 -18.47 5.49 -8.89
C SER A 462 -17.39 6.01 -9.84
N ILE A 463 -16.15 6.10 -9.36
CA ILE A 463 -14.99 6.50 -10.18
C ILE A 463 -14.84 5.61 -11.41
N TRP A 464 -15.12 4.32 -11.28
CA TRP A 464 -15.05 3.40 -12.41
C TRP A 464 -16.09 3.76 -13.49
N LYS A 465 -17.32 4.08 -13.10
CA LYS A 465 -18.35 4.45 -14.08
C LYS A 465 -18.10 5.83 -14.69
N ASP A 466 -17.76 6.80 -13.86
CA ASP A 466 -17.76 8.22 -14.23
C ASP A 466 -16.45 8.68 -14.86
N ILE A 467 -15.34 8.00 -14.56
CA ILE A 467 -14.01 8.35 -15.07
C ILE A 467 -13.52 7.31 -16.09
N VAL A 468 -13.56 6.02 -15.73
CA VAL A 468 -12.98 4.95 -16.55
C VAL A 468 -13.90 4.58 -17.72
N LEU A 469 -15.20 4.46 -17.47
CA LEU A 469 -16.24 4.12 -18.46
C LEU A 469 -16.99 5.34 -19.00
N SER A 470 -16.44 6.54 -18.79
CA SER A 470 -17.06 7.80 -19.20
C SER A 470 -17.30 7.85 -20.71
N PRO A 471 -18.51 8.19 -21.19
CA PRO A 471 -18.78 8.33 -22.63
C PRO A 471 -17.96 9.43 -23.31
N SER A 472 -17.63 10.51 -22.61
CA SER A 472 -16.85 11.64 -23.14
C SER A 472 -15.42 11.26 -23.52
N ARG A 473 -14.90 10.17 -22.93
CA ARG A 473 -13.57 9.61 -23.21
C ARG A 473 -13.36 9.33 -24.69
N LEU A 474 -14.40 8.95 -25.44
CA LEU A 474 -14.29 8.63 -26.86
C LEU A 474 -13.82 9.82 -27.70
N ASN A 475 -14.35 11.02 -27.44
CA ASN A 475 -13.99 12.23 -28.18
C ASN A 475 -12.54 12.63 -27.88
N ILE A 476 -12.16 12.59 -26.60
CA ILE A 476 -10.78 12.87 -26.15
C ILE A 476 -9.79 11.90 -26.81
N GLN A 477 -10.11 10.60 -26.82
CA GLN A 477 -9.26 9.59 -27.47
C GLN A 477 -9.11 9.81 -28.98
N GLN A 478 -10.16 10.26 -29.67
CA GLN A 478 -10.11 10.55 -31.11
C GLN A 478 -9.21 11.74 -31.41
N GLU A 479 -9.35 12.81 -30.63
CA GLU A 479 -8.50 14.00 -30.73
C GLU A 479 -7.03 13.66 -30.47
N LEU A 480 -6.74 13.02 -29.34
CA LEU A 480 -5.38 12.58 -29.00
C LEU A 480 -4.79 11.68 -30.09
N LYS A 481 -5.56 10.72 -30.60
CA LYS A 481 -5.11 9.82 -31.67
C LYS A 481 -4.69 10.59 -32.92
N TYR A 482 -5.46 11.61 -33.30
CA TYR A 482 -5.15 12.44 -34.47
C TYR A 482 -3.83 13.20 -34.26
N SER A 483 -3.67 13.91 -33.14
CA SER A 483 -2.47 14.68 -32.83
C SER A 483 -1.24 13.78 -32.70
N ILE A 484 -1.35 12.63 -32.03
CA ILE A 484 -0.25 11.66 -31.90
C ILE A 484 0.18 11.13 -33.28
N LEU A 485 -0.77 10.79 -34.17
CA LEU A 485 -0.42 10.33 -35.51
C LEU A 485 0.34 11.39 -36.31
N LYS A 486 0.01 12.66 -36.13
CA LYS A 486 0.71 13.78 -36.77
C LYS A 486 2.14 13.89 -36.25
N VAL A 487 2.33 13.94 -34.92
CA VAL A 487 3.67 14.00 -34.28
C VAL A 487 4.53 12.80 -34.66
N GLU A 488 3.99 11.58 -34.59
CA GLU A 488 4.72 10.34 -34.91
C GLU A 488 5.17 10.29 -36.37
N ARG A 489 4.41 10.88 -37.30
CA ARG A 489 4.80 10.99 -38.71
C ARG A 489 5.92 12.01 -38.90
N LEU A 490 5.80 13.19 -38.28
CA LEU A 490 6.81 14.24 -38.36
C LEU A 490 8.17 13.77 -37.83
N LYS A 491 8.18 13.12 -36.66
CA LYS A 491 9.43 12.60 -36.07
C LYS A 491 10.08 11.48 -36.88
N ARG A 492 9.28 10.69 -37.61
CA ARG A 492 9.81 9.68 -38.54
C ARG A 492 10.51 10.28 -39.75
N THR A 493 9.90 11.30 -40.35
CA THR A 493 10.48 11.97 -41.51
C THR A 493 11.78 12.69 -41.15
N SER A 494 11.87 13.27 -39.95
CA SER A 494 13.10 13.91 -39.47
C SER A 494 14.20 12.94 -39.04
N SER A 495 13.88 11.66 -38.76
CA SER A 495 14.89 10.64 -38.44
C SER A 495 15.37 9.84 -39.67
N SER A 496 14.74 10.06 -40.83
CA SER A 496 15.10 9.45 -42.12
C SER A 496 15.84 10.40 -43.06
N LEU A 497 15.96 11.68 -42.65
CA LEU A 497 16.88 12.67 -43.20
C LEU A 497 18.13 12.68 -42.31
#